data_AF-K9WSB1-F1
#
_entry.id   AF-K9WSB1-F1
#
_cell.length_a   1.000
_cell.length_b   1.000
_cell.length_c   1.000
_cell.angle_alpha   90.00
_cell.angle_beta   90.00
_cell.angle_gamma   90.00
#
_symmetry.space_group_name_H-M   'P 1'
#
loop_
_entity.id
_entity.type
_entity.pdbx_description
1 polymer ?
#
loop_
_entity_poly.entity_id
_entity_poly.type
_entity_poly.pdbx_seq_one_letter_code
_entity_poly.pdbx_strand_id
1 'polypeptide(L)' 'MFGRNIDRHYQIIKQIGQGGFGTTFLAKDTKRPRNHHCVVKQLTPASKDPATLRGCLKSFW' A
#
# COMPACT_ATOMS: atom_id res chain seq x y z
N MET A 1 -1.10 2.67 -14.63
CA MET A 1 -1.36 4.13 -14.61
C MET A 1 -0.87 4.69 -13.27
N PHE A 2 0.22 5.44 -13.28
CA PHE A 2 0.74 6.15 -12.10
C PHE A 2 -0.09 7.43 -11.87
N GLY A 3 -0.53 7.67 -10.62
CA GLY A 3 -1.41 8.81 -10.28
C GLY A 3 -2.65 8.47 -9.45
N ARG A 4 -2.85 7.21 -9.03
CA ARG A 4 -3.99 6.84 -8.18
C ARG A 4 -3.74 7.36 -6.76
N ASN A 5 -4.52 8.36 -6.35
CA ASN A 5 -4.47 8.92 -5.01
C ASN A 5 -5.23 7.99 -4.05
N ILE A 6 -4.51 7.23 -3.24
CA ILE A 6 -5.12 6.32 -2.25
C ILE A 6 -5.55 7.19 -1.07
N ASP A 7 -6.84 7.13 -0.74
CA ASP A 7 -7.44 7.94 0.33
C ASP A 7 -7.29 9.47 0.14
N ARG A 8 -7.07 9.95 -1.09
CA ARG A 8 -6.77 11.36 -1.43
C ARG A 8 -5.52 11.98 -0.78
N HIS A 9 -4.80 11.21 0.04
CA HIS A 9 -3.64 11.66 0.81
C HIS A 9 -2.33 10.97 0.42
N TYR A 10 -2.39 9.79 -0.16
CA TYR A 10 -1.20 9.03 -0.55
C TYR A 10 -1.02 9.08 -2.07
N GLN A 11 -0.04 9.87 -2.50
CA GLN A 11 0.35 9.94 -3.90
C GLN A 11 1.36 8.84 -4.20
N ILE A 12 0.96 7.83 -4.99
CA ILE A 12 1.85 6.76 -5.42
C ILE A 12 2.93 7.31 -6.35
N ILE A 13 4.19 7.14 -5.97
CA ILE A 13 5.36 7.56 -6.76
C ILE A 13 5.78 6.42 -7.69
N LYS A 14 6.06 5.24 -7.13
CA LYS A 14 6.48 4.07 -7.92
C LYS A 14 6.25 2.77 -7.18
N GLN A 15 6.17 1.67 -7.92
CA GLN A 15 6.23 0.32 -7.35
C GLN A 15 7.67 0.03 -6.89
N ILE A 16 7.81 -0.52 -5.68
CA ILE A 16 9.12 -0.87 -5.10
C ILE A 16 9.26 -2.37 -4.77
N GLY A 17 8.17 -3.11 -4.86
CA GLY A 17 8.20 -4.56 -4.69
C GLY A 17 6.84 -5.19 -4.98
N GLN A 18 6.85 -6.49 -5.24
CA GLN A 18 5.65 -7.30 -5.41
C GLN A 18 5.93 -8.68 -4.81
N GLY A 19 4.98 -9.21 -4.05
CA GLY A 19 5.10 -10.53 -3.45
C GLY A 19 3.74 -11.19 -3.27
N GLY A 20 3.71 -12.36 -2.64
CA GLY A 20 2.50 -13.21 -2.54
C GLY A 20 1.27 -12.54 -1.91
N PHE A 21 1.47 -11.49 -1.11
CA PHE A 21 0.38 -10.78 -0.43
C PHE A 21 -0.01 -9.46 -1.11
N GLY A 22 0.57 -9.14 -2.26
CA GLY A 22 0.24 -7.95 -3.05
C GLY A 22 1.44 -7.07 -3.40
N THR A 23 1.15 -5.87 -3.88
CA THR A 23 2.14 -4.95 -4.45
C THR A 23 2.49 -3.84 -3.48
N THR A 24 3.78 -3.59 -3.32
CA THR A 24 4.34 -2.54 -2.46
C THR A 24 4.73 -1.33 -3.30
N PHE A 25 4.26 -0.16 -2.90
CA PHE A 25 4.48 1.12 -3.55
C PHE A 25 5.17 2.09 -2.60
N LEU A 26 6.09 2.88 -3.16
CA LEU A 26 6.54 4.11 -2.53
C LEU A 26 5.48 5.19 -2.80
N ALA A 27 4.98 5.81 -1.75
CA ALA A 27 4.02 6.88 -1.81
C ALA A 27 4.51 8.11 -1.04
N LYS A 28 3.86 9.23 -1.29
CA LYS A 28 4.07 10.48 -0.58
C LYS A 28 2.81 10.80 0.22
N ASP A 29 2.98 11.02 1.52
CA ASP A 29 1.91 11.49 2.38
C ASP A 29 1.80 13.02 2.26
N THR A 30 0.71 13.48 1.64
CA THR A 30 0.44 14.91 1.43
C THR A 30 -0.19 15.59 2.64
N LYS A 31 -0.60 14.82 3.65
CA LYS A 31 -1.21 15.32 4.89
C LYS A 31 -0.16 15.74 5.91
N ARG A 32 1.02 15.11 5.88
CA ARG A 32 2.13 15.47 6.78
C ARG A 32 2.92 16.68 6.24
N PRO A 33 3.16 17.72 7.06
CA PRO A 33 4.13 18.74 6.71
C PRO A 33 5.49 18.08 6.45
N ARG A 34 6.27 18.63 5.51
CA ARG A 34 7.50 18.04 4.92
C ARG A 34 7.32 16.86 3.96
N ASN A 35 6.10 16.55 3.49
CA ASN A 35 5.97 15.74 2.27
C ASN A 35 6.65 14.35 2.39
N HIS A 36 6.44 13.69 3.52
CA HIS A 36 7.17 12.49 3.90
C HIS A 36 6.88 11.31 2.95
N HIS A 37 7.94 10.57 2.61
CA HIS A 37 7.81 9.31 1.89
C HIS A 37 7.31 8.21 2.83
N CYS A 38 6.37 7.41 2.34
CA CYS A 38 5.80 6.28 3.05
C CYS A 38 5.69 5.08 2.11
N VAL A 39 5.55 3.89 2.68
CA VAL A 39 5.38 2.65 1.92
C VAL A 39 3.93 2.22 2.02
N VAL A 40 3.23 2.16 0.88
CA VAL A 40 1.85 1.68 0.80
C VAL A 40 1.86 0.30 0.18
N LYS A 41 1.32 -0.69 0.88
CA LYS A 41 1.12 -2.02 0.31
C LYS A 41 -0.33 -2.25 -0.05
N GLN A 42 -0.58 -2.41 -1.35
CA GLN A 42 -1.87 -2.82 -1.86
C GLN A 42 -1.98 -4.34 -1.74
N LEU A 43 -2.72 -4.79 -0.72
CA LEU A 43 -2.99 -6.21 -0.55
C LEU A 43 -3.89 -6.70 -1.69
N THR A 44 -3.46 -7.78 -2.34
CA THR A 44 -4.25 -8.46 -3.38
C THR A 44 -4.50 -9.88 -2.90
N PRO A 45 -5.38 -10.07 -1.90
CA PRO A 45 -5.63 -11.39 -1.36
C PRO A 45 -6.37 -12.25 -2.39
N ALA A 46 -6.09 -13.56 -2.41
CA ALA A 46 -6.78 -14.50 -3.28
C ALA A 46 -8.28 -14.62 -2.95
N SER A 47 -8.68 -14.25 -1.73
CA SER A 47 -10.06 -14.20 -1.26
C SER A 47 -10.30 -12.97 -0.40
N LYS A 48 -11.51 -12.40 -0.46
CA LYS A 48 -11.94 -11.32 0.43
C LYS A 48 -12.28 -11.81 1.85
N ASP A 49 -12.09 -13.09 2.12
CA ASP A 49 -12.36 -13.67 3.43
C ASP A 49 -11.56 -12.95 4.53
N PRO A 50 -12.22 -12.50 5.63
CA PRO A 50 -11.57 -11.74 6.69
C PRO A 50 -10.42 -12.50 7.36
N ALA A 51 -10.40 -13.84 7.36
CA ALA A 51 -9.28 -14.61 7.87
C ALA A 51 -8.04 -14.49 6.96
N THR A 52 -8.24 -14.50 5.64
CA THR A 52 -7.18 -14.30 4.64
C THR A 52 -6.62 -12.88 4.70
N LEU A 53 -7.49 -11.88 4.87
CA LEU A 53 -7.09 -10.49 5.06
C LEU A 53 -6.27 -10.29 6.35
N ARG A 54 -6.69 -10.89 7.47
CA ARG A 54 -5.95 -10.84 8.74
C ARG A 54 -4.58 -11.51 8.64
N GLY A 55 -4.47 -12.64 7.94
CA GLY A 55 -3.19 -13.32 7.68
C GLY A 55 -2.22 -12.44 6.87
N CYS A 56 -2.74 -11.74 5.85
CA CYS A 56 -1.96 -10.76 5.09
C CYS A 56 -1.47 -9.60 5.96
N LEU A 57 -2.32 -9.04 6.82
CA LEU A 57 -1.96 -7.91 7.69
C LEU A 57 -0.94 -8.26 8.78
N LYS A 58 -0.98 -9.50 9.30
CA LYS A 58 -0.04 -9.98 10.33
C LYS A 58 1.40 -10.16 9.83
N SER A 59 1.62 -10.24 8.52
CA SER A 59 2.95 -10.35 7.93
C SER A 59 3.60 -8.97 7.63
N PHE A 60 3.01 -7.88 8.14
CA PHE A 60 3.54 -6.50 8.06
C PHE A 60 3.99 -5.93 9.40
N TRP A 61 4.50 -6.80 10.29
CA TRP A 61 5.25 -6.43 11.49
C TRP A 61 6.58 -7.17 11.51
#